data_AF-A0A6G0AK31-F1
#
_entry.id   AF-A0A6G0AK31-F1
#
_cell.length_a   1.000
_cell.length_b   1.000
_cell.length_c   1.000
_cell.angle_alpha   90.00
_cell.angle_beta   90.00
_cell.angle_gamma   90.00
#
_symmetry.space_group_name_H-M   'P 1'
#
loop_
_entity.id
_entity.type
_entity.pdbx_description
1 polymer ?
#
loop_
_entity_poly.entity_id
_entity_poly.type
_entity_poly.pdbx_seq_one_letter_code
_entity_poly.pdbx_strand_id
1 'polypeptide(L)' 'MPTVKPLKRKELIHFLKKLGFVGPYSGGKHQFMIRDKLTLTIPNPHKSEIGKELLIRILKQAKIEISEWVKL' A
#
# COMPACT_ATOMS: atom_id res chain seq x y z
N MET A 1 -13.20 12.41 -10.25
CA MET A 1 -12.45 11.15 -10.00
C MET A 1 -11.98 11.14 -8.55
N PRO A 2 -12.06 10.01 -7.81
CA PRO A 2 -11.53 9.95 -6.46
C PRO A 2 -10.04 10.31 -6.47
N THR A 3 -9.64 11.29 -5.65
CA THR A 3 -8.31 11.89 -5.72
C THR A 3 -7.36 11.13 -4.82
N VAL A 4 -6.61 10.19 -5.39
CA VAL A 4 -5.49 9.54 -4.71
C VAL A 4 -4.35 10.56 -4.56
N LYS A 5 -4.03 10.92 -3.31
CA LYS A 5 -2.93 11.84 -2.98
C LYS A 5 -1.62 11.05 -2.80
N PRO A 6 -0.46 11.64 -3.14
CA PRO A 6 0.83 11.11 -2.70
C PRO A 6 0.85 10.99 -1.17
N LEU A 7 1.53 9.96 -0.67
CA LEU A 7 1.62 9.71 0.77
C LEU A 7 2.92 9.01 1.13
N LYS A 8 3.28 9.06 2.41
CA LYS A 8 4.50 8.44 2.91
C LYS A 8 4.33 6.94 3.05
N ARG A 9 5.41 6.18 2.88
CA ARG A 9 5.43 4.71 3.10
C ARG A 9 4.81 4.29 4.45
N LYS A 10 5.04 5.06 5.52
CA LYS A 10 4.46 4.79 6.84
C LYS A 10 2.94 4.86 6.83
N GLU A 11 2.37 5.83 6.12
CA GLU A 11 0.92 5.99 5.98
C GLU A 11 0.34 4.85 5.15
N LEU A 12 1.01 4.43 4.06
CA LEU A 12 0.61 3.26 3.28
C LEU A 12 0.46 2.02 4.17
N ILE A 13 1.49 1.74 4.98
CA ILE A 13 1.50 0.59 5.90
C ILE A 13 0.36 0.71 6.93
N HIS A 14 0.12 1.91 7.46
CA HIS A 14 -0.96 2.16 8.42
C HIS A 14 -2.35 1.85 7.83
N PHE A 15 -2.64 2.34 6.63
CA PHE A 15 -3.92 2.07 5.96
C PHE A 15 -4.06 0.59 5.57
N LEU A 16 -2.99 -0.04 5.07
CA LEU A 16 -3.02 -1.46 4.76
C LEU A 16 -3.32 -2.31 6.00
N LYS A 17 -2.76 -1.95 7.17
CA LYS A 17 -3.11 -2.60 8.44
C LYS A 17 -4.58 -2.46 8.80
N LYS A 18 -5.17 -1.26 8.63
CA LYS A 18 -6.62 -1.05 8.82
C LYS A 18 -7.47 -1.91 7.88
N LEU A 19 -6.97 -2.22 6.69
CA LEU A 19 -7.62 -3.06 5.69
C LEU A 19 -7.37 -4.57 5.88
N GLY A 20 -6.77 -4.96 7.01
CA GLY A 20 -6.54 -6.36 7.38
C GLY A 20 -5.21 -6.96 6.87
N PHE A 21 -4.29 -6.15 6.33
CA PHE A 21 -2.96 -6.64 6.00
C PHE A 21 -2.07 -6.76 7.24
N VAL A 22 -1.31 -7.84 7.33
CA VAL A 22 -0.37 -8.15 8.41
C VAL A 22 1.08 -7.99 7.90
N GLY A 23 1.97 -7.52 8.77
CA GLY A 23 3.37 -7.21 8.45
C GLY A 23 3.77 -5.77 8.83
N PRO A 24 4.77 -5.16 8.16
CA PRO A 24 5.52 -5.67 7.02
C PRO A 24 6.58 -6.73 7.42
N TYR A 25 6.68 -7.78 6.61
CA TYR A 25 7.72 -8.80 6.70
C TYR A 25 8.90 -8.42 5.82
N SER A 26 10.12 -8.70 6.26
CA SER A 26 11.33 -8.47 5.45
C SER A 26 11.45 -9.53 4.36
N GLY A 27 11.30 -9.13 3.10
CA GLY A 27 11.74 -9.90 1.94
C GLY A 27 13.06 -9.33 1.43
N GLY A 28 13.96 -10.16 0.90
CA GLY A 28 15.36 -9.81 0.65
C GLY A 28 15.62 -8.38 0.15
N LYS A 29 14.92 -7.95 -0.92
CA LYS A 29 15.06 -6.58 -1.47
C LYS A 29 13.93 -5.62 -1.07
N HIS A 30 12.72 -6.12 -0.81
CA HIS A 30 11.53 -5.33 -0.49
C HIS A 30 10.75 -5.99 0.63
N GLN A 31 10.23 -5.19 1.56
CA GLN A 31 9.26 -5.70 2.53
C GLN A 31 7.92 -6.01 1.86
N PHE A 32 7.15 -6.94 2.43
CA PHE A 32 5.82 -7.29 1.95
C PHE A 32 4.82 -7.39 3.11
N MET A 33 3.53 -7.28 2.80
CA MET A 33 2.42 -7.48 3.73
C MET A 33 1.48 -8.55 3.19
N ILE A 34 0.80 -9.29 4.06
CA ILE A 34 -0.08 -10.40 3.67
C ILE A 34 -1.50 -10.13 4.16
N ARG A 35 -2.49 -10.40 3.31
CA ARG A 35 -3.92 -10.47 3.68
C ARG A 35 -4.51 -11.72 3.04
N ASP A 36 -4.93 -12.68 3.84
CA ASP A 36 -5.41 -14.00 3.37
C ASP A 36 -4.39 -14.66 2.42
N LYS A 37 -4.76 -14.82 1.14
CA LYS A 37 -3.92 -15.40 0.07
C LYS A 37 -3.18 -14.33 -0.75
N LEU A 38 -3.34 -13.05 -0.43
CA LEU A 38 -2.71 -11.93 -1.13
C LEU A 38 -1.41 -11.54 -0.44
N THR A 39 -0.32 -11.53 -1.20
CA THR A 39 0.97 -10.95 -0.78
C THR A 39 1.20 -9.66 -1.54
N LEU A 40 1.40 -8.56 -0.82
CA LEU A 40 1.61 -7.23 -1.37
C LEU A 40 3.01 -6.73 -1.06
N THR A 41 3.81 -6.50 -2.10
CA THR A 41 5.15 -5.93 -1.98
C THR A 41 5.08 -4.42 -1.72
N ILE A 42 5.76 -3.93 -0.68
CA ILE A 42 5.79 -2.52 -0.29
C ILE A 42 7.06 -1.86 -0.88
N PRO A 43 6.94 -0.78 -1.68
CA PRO A 43 8.08 -0.11 -2.31
C PRO A 43 9.04 0.49 -1.29
N ASN A 44 10.34 0.23 -1.39
CA ASN A 44 11.35 0.55 -0.37
C ASN A 44 11.26 1.99 0.18
N PRO A 45 11.68 2.19 1.45
CA PRO A 45 11.71 3.51 2.06
C PRO A 45 12.71 4.42 1.31
N HIS A 46 12.23 5.09 0.28
CA HIS A 46 12.89 6.23 -0.30
C HIS A 46 12.52 7.48 0.52
N LYS A 47 13.37 8.52 0.52
CA LYS A 47 13.08 9.79 1.22
C LYS A 47 11.91 10.59 0.60
N SER A 48 11.24 10.05 -0.42
CA SER A 48 10.18 10.68 -1.20
C SER A 48 8.83 10.01 -0.97
N GLU A 49 7.77 10.77 -1.22
CA GLU A 49 6.39 10.28 -1.18
C GLU A 49 6.13 9.24 -2.28
N ILE A 50 5.21 8.32 -2.01
CA ILE A 50 4.72 7.38 -3.01
C ILE A 50 3.80 8.16 -3.93
N GLY A 51 4.26 8.37 -5.17
CA GLY A 51 3.48 9.05 -6.20
C GLY A 51 2.17 8.32 -6.50
N LYS A 52 1.19 9.09 -7.00
CA LYS A 52 -0.17 8.62 -7.30
C LYS A 52 -0.20 7.37 -8.18
N GLU A 53 0.62 7.31 -9.22
CA GLU A 53 0.63 6.18 -10.15
C GLU A 53 1.11 4.88 -9.49
N LEU A 54 2.17 4.97 -8.68
CA LEU A 54 2.69 3.82 -7.93
C LEU A 54 1.66 3.35 -6.90
N LEU A 55 1.01 4.30 -6.20
CA LEU A 55 -0.05 3.98 -5.25
C LEU A 55 -1.23 3.26 -5.91
N ILE A 56 -1.70 3.73 -7.07
CA ILE A 56 -2.79 3.07 -7.81
C ILE A 56 -2.40 1.63 -8.20
N ARG A 57 -1.16 1.40 -8.62
CA ARG A 57 -0.68 0.04 -8.94
C ARG A 57 -0.68 -0.88 -7.72
N ILE A 58 -0.26 -0.36 -6.56
CA ILE A 58 -0.28 -1.09 -5.29
C ILE A 58 -1.71 -1.44 -4.88
N LEU A 59 -2.65 -0.49 -4.95
CA LEU A 59 -4.06 -0.73 -4.61
C LEU A 59 -4.69 -1.80 -5.51
N LYS A 60 -4.40 -1.76 -6.82
CA LYS A 60 -4.83 -2.79 -7.77
C LYS A 60 -4.29 -4.17 -7.40
N GLN A 61 -3.02 -4.28 -7.05
CA GLN A 61 -2.41 -5.56 -6.61
C GLN A 61 -3.03 -6.06 -5.29
N ALA A 62 -3.38 -5.14 -4.40
CA ALA A 62 -4.03 -5.44 -3.13
C ALA A 62 -5.53 -5.78 -3.27
N LYS A 63 -6.10 -5.67 -4.48
CA LYS A 63 -7.55 -5.77 -4.74
C LYS A 63 -8.36 -4.82 -3.86
N ILE A 64 -7.87 -3.59 -3.68
CA ILE A 64 -8.56 -2.52 -2.97
C ILE A 64 -9.12 -1.55 -4.02
N GLU A 65 -10.42 -1.28 -3.93
CA GLU A 65 -11.05 -0.29 -4.78
C GLU A 65 -10.58 1.13 -4.39
N ILE A 66 -10.35 1.99 -5.37
CA ILE A 66 -9.92 3.37 -5.11
C ILE A 66 -10.99 4.13 -4.32
N SER A 67 -12.26 3.80 -4.52
CA SER A 67 -13.38 4.39 -3.80
C SER A 67 -13.40 4.02 -2.32
N GLU A 68 -12.99 2.81 -1.97
CA GLU A 68 -12.81 2.36 -0.59
C GLU A 68 -11.62 3.09 0.05
N TRP A 69 -10.52 3.20 -0.69
CA TRP A 69 -9.32 3.91 -0.25
C TRP A 69 -9.56 5.39 0.07
N VAL A 70 -10.33 6.10 -0.77
CA VAL A 70 -10.60 7.53 -0.58
C VAL A 70 -11.55 7.80 0.60
N LYS A 71 -12.24 6.77 1.12
CA LYS A 71 -13.11 6.87 2.30
C LYS A 71 -12.39 6.62 3.64
N LEU A 72 -11.13 6.16 3.61
CA LEU A 72 -10.30 5.89 4.80
C LEU A 72 -9.63 7.14 5.36
#